data_AF-A0A2S7Z096-F1
#
_entry.id   AF-A0A2S7Z096-F1
#
_cell.length_a   1.000
_cell.length_b   1.000
_cell.length_c   1.000
_cell.angle_alpha   90.00
_cell.angle_beta   90.00
_cell.angle_gamma   90.00
#
_symmetry.space_group_name_H-M   'P 1'
#
loop_
_entity.id
_entity.type
_entity.pdbx_description
1 polymer ?
#
loop_
_entity_poly.entity_id
_entity_poly.type
_entity_poly.pdbx_seq_one_letter_code
_entity_poly.pdbx_strand_id
1 'polypeptide(L)'
;MINFNFLDEWLLLKHNIRNLFFNQRLTRFSYFVGLIFLFIEIYFGNLINLLGIIGSLKFNFNETFQEYFDDVIFSSNYKIDEPMFIIITIIFNVIGAYVLSELVKRRLNDYSNTRIGQYIQCCILAFNIGILCYWGYNQSFDHINISITFNLYSYFFYEHILSLLLVLLPSNKKENIHGLSNGNQKSDDYIIFFEPFYSPSKTTEKEDYWDAIGLSHSIDSFKAMFINKLFDYRTRAKRQELYWGVVMFQILTNALNSVLFFFYENIFNIETAIVASIIIYWIFWLWYMLANISCTVRRLHDTGLSGYWLVTLFIPFINIYTLYMTVFKPSIHSVDLNPINA
;
A
#
# COMPACT_ATOMS: atom_id res chain seq x y z
N MET A 1 -21.91 -13.05 14.94
CA MET A 1 -21.93 -11.76 15.69
C MET A 1 -20.63 -11.06 15.36
N ILE A 2 -20.65 -9.88 14.72
CA ILE A 2 -19.43 -9.17 14.32
C ILE A 2 -18.77 -8.63 15.60
N ASN A 3 -17.59 -9.14 15.93
CA ASN A 3 -16.91 -8.83 17.20
C ASN A 3 -16.03 -7.56 17.14
N PHE A 4 -16.43 -6.53 16.39
CA PHE A 4 -15.65 -5.30 16.20
C PHE A 4 -16.18 -4.18 17.11
N ASN A 5 -15.35 -3.67 18.03
CA ASN A 5 -15.72 -2.54 18.89
C ASN A 5 -15.20 -1.22 18.31
N PHE A 6 -16.10 -0.46 17.67
CA PHE A 6 -15.76 0.79 16.98
C PHE A 6 -15.12 1.86 17.89
N LEU A 7 -15.46 1.91 19.18
CA LEU A 7 -14.91 2.89 20.12
C LEU A 7 -13.46 2.57 20.51
N ASP A 8 -13.18 1.31 20.84
CA ASP A 8 -11.83 0.86 21.19
C ASP A 8 -10.87 1.08 20.01
N GLU A 9 -11.34 0.77 18.80
CA GLU A 9 -10.59 0.97 17.56
C GLU A 9 -10.29 2.43 17.29
N TRP A 10 -11.23 3.33 17.60
CA TRP A 10 -11.06 4.76 17.41
C TRP A 10 -10.02 5.33 18.38
N LEU A 11 -10.06 4.88 19.63
CA LEU A 11 -9.05 5.22 20.64
C LEU A 11 -7.67 4.71 20.24
N LEU A 12 -7.60 3.47 19.75
CA LEU A 12 -6.36 2.88 19.24
C LEU A 12 -5.83 3.64 18.02
N LEU A 13 -6.69 4.09 17.11
CA LEU A 13 -6.28 4.91 15.97
C LEU A 13 -5.66 6.25 16.43
N LYS A 14 -6.30 6.95 17.38
CA LYS A 14 -5.75 8.19 17.95
C LYS A 14 -4.37 7.96 18.57
N HIS A 15 -4.23 6.86 19.30
CA HIS A 15 -2.96 6.47 19.90
C HIS A 15 -1.89 6.18 18.85
N ASN A 16 -2.24 5.44 17.80
CA ASN A 16 -1.34 5.15 16.69
C ASN A 16 -0.85 6.42 15.98
N ILE A 17 -1.74 7.38 15.75
CA ILE A 17 -1.38 8.67 15.14
C ILE A 17 -0.41 9.43 16.06
N ARG A 18 -0.65 9.43 17.38
CA ARG A 18 0.27 10.04 18.35
C ARG A 18 1.65 9.37 18.33
N ASN A 19 1.70 8.04 18.25
CA ASN A 19 2.94 7.27 18.18
C ASN A 19 3.80 7.59 16.95
N LEU A 20 3.21 8.06 15.85
CA LEU A 20 3.97 8.47 14.65
C LEU A 20 4.87 9.68 14.89
N PHE A 21 4.53 10.54 15.86
CA PHE A 21 5.33 11.72 16.20
C PHE A 21 6.54 11.37 17.06
N PHE A 22 6.48 10.28 17.83
CA PHE A 22 7.59 9.80 18.65
C PHE A 22 8.53 8.86 17.88
N ASN A 23 7.99 8.08 16.94
CA ASN A 23 8.74 7.10 16.17
C ASN A 23 9.05 7.66 14.77
N GLN A 24 10.06 8.54 14.69
CA GLN A 24 10.43 9.26 13.47
C GLN A 24 11.59 8.60 12.70
N ARG A 25 11.98 7.39 13.08
CA ARG A 25 13.03 6.61 12.38
C ARG A 25 12.42 5.69 11.36
N LEU A 26 13.13 5.53 10.24
CA LEU A 26 12.76 4.58 9.19
C LEU A 26 13.95 3.71 8.80
N THR A 27 13.79 2.39 8.94
CA THR A 27 14.84 1.42 8.58
C THR A 27 15.09 1.41 7.07
N ARG A 28 16.23 0.85 6.64
CA ARG A 28 16.60 0.73 5.22
C ARG A 28 15.52 0.08 4.37
N PHE A 29 15.00 -1.05 4.83
CA PHE A 29 13.98 -1.81 4.10
C PHE A 29 12.66 -1.03 4.01
N SER A 30 12.20 -0.48 5.13
CA SER A 30 10.97 0.33 5.17
C SER A 30 11.06 1.56 4.26
N TYR A 31 12.22 2.22 4.25
CA TYR A 31 12.48 3.38 3.39
C TYR A 31 12.48 3.00 1.90
N PHE A 32 13.17 1.92 1.54
CA PHE A 32 13.22 1.42 0.18
C PHE A 32 11.82 1.09 -0.37
N VAL A 33 11.02 0.34 0.39
CA VAL A 33 9.65 -0.01 0.01
C VAL A 33 8.78 1.25 -0.12
N GLY A 34 8.87 2.17 0.85
CA GLY A 34 8.13 3.43 0.80
C GLY A 34 8.47 4.28 -0.43
N LEU A 35 9.76 4.37 -0.80
CA LEU A 35 10.20 5.07 -2.00
C LEU A 35 9.67 4.43 -3.28
N ILE A 36 9.66 3.10 -3.39
CA ILE A 36 9.13 2.41 -4.57
C ILE A 36 7.64 2.68 -4.73
N PHE A 37 6.86 2.55 -3.66
CA PHE A 37 5.43 2.82 -3.73
C PHE A 37 5.13 4.28 -4.06
N LEU A 38 5.88 5.22 -3.46
CA LEU A 38 5.75 6.64 -3.79
C LEU A 38 6.10 6.92 -5.25
N PHE A 39 7.16 6.31 -5.76
CA PHE A 39 7.55 6.43 -7.16
C PHE A 39 6.42 5.91 -8.08
N ILE A 40 5.88 4.71 -7.81
CA ILE A 40 4.78 4.16 -8.61
C ILE A 40 3.58 5.12 -8.59
N GLU A 41 3.20 5.64 -7.42
CA GLU A 41 2.02 6.49 -7.27
C GLU A 41 2.19 7.84 -7.97
N ILE A 42 3.33 8.52 -7.77
CA ILE A 42 3.62 9.81 -8.43
C ILE A 42 3.65 9.66 -9.95
N TYR A 43 4.31 8.60 -10.47
CA TYR A 43 4.44 8.40 -11.90
C TYR A 43 3.13 8.00 -12.55
N PHE A 44 2.40 7.08 -11.91
CA PHE A 44 1.12 6.62 -12.43
C PHE A 44 0.09 7.75 -12.42
N GLY A 45 0.03 8.56 -11.34
CA GLY A 45 -0.88 9.71 -11.28
C GLY A 45 -0.54 10.79 -12.30
N ASN A 46 0.74 11.14 -12.46
CA ASN A 46 1.18 12.10 -13.48
C ASN A 46 0.96 11.58 -14.91
N LEU A 47 1.11 10.28 -15.14
CA LEU A 47 0.82 9.65 -16.43
C LEU A 47 -0.67 9.72 -16.75
N ILE A 48 -1.56 9.40 -15.80
CA ILE A 48 -3.01 9.54 -15.98
C ILE A 48 -3.36 10.99 -16.32
N ASN A 49 -2.81 11.95 -15.58
CA ASN A 49 -3.07 13.37 -15.82
C ASN A 49 -2.62 13.80 -17.23
N LEU A 50 -1.41 13.38 -17.65
CA LEU A 50 -0.87 13.66 -18.98
C LEU A 50 -1.71 13.03 -20.10
N LEU A 51 -2.14 11.77 -19.94
CA LEU A 51 -2.98 11.11 -20.93
C LEU A 51 -4.38 11.72 -21.01
N GLY A 52 -4.88 12.27 -19.89
CA GLY A 52 -6.14 13.00 -19.82
C GLY A 52 -6.15 14.28 -20.65
N ILE A 53 -5.04 15.04 -20.65
CA ILE A 53 -4.94 16.27 -21.45
C ILE A 53 -4.66 16.00 -22.93
N ILE A 54 -3.89 14.96 -23.25
CA ILE A 54 -3.65 14.55 -24.65
C ILE A 54 -4.91 13.89 -25.26
N GLY A 55 -5.91 13.54 -24.43
CA GLY A 55 -7.12 12.85 -24.87
C GLY A 55 -6.85 11.41 -25.34
N SER A 56 -5.78 10.80 -24.83
CA SER A 56 -5.34 9.45 -25.19
C SER A 56 -5.94 8.36 -24.31
N LEU A 57 -6.54 8.71 -23.16
CA LEU A 57 -7.34 7.79 -22.34
C LEU A 57 -8.75 7.65 -22.92
N LYS A 58 -8.84 6.91 -24.02
CA LYS A 58 -10.11 6.46 -24.60
C LYS A 58 -10.43 5.08 -24.04
N PHE A 59 -11.52 4.97 -23.28
CA PHE A 59 -12.03 3.68 -22.87
C PHE A 59 -12.87 3.11 -24.02
N ASN A 60 -12.21 2.56 -25.04
CA ASN A 60 -12.88 1.77 -26.06
C ASN A 60 -13.07 0.37 -25.49
N PHE A 61 -14.25 0.09 -24.92
CA PHE A 61 -14.61 -1.27 -24.59
C PHE A 61 -14.73 -2.09 -25.88
N ASN A 62 -14.22 -3.32 -25.86
CA ASN A 62 -14.18 -4.22 -27.02
C ASN A 62 -15.60 -4.46 -27.57
N GLU A 63 -15.76 -4.69 -28.88
CA GLU A 63 -17.08 -4.93 -29.51
C GLU A 63 -17.85 -6.06 -28.79
N THR A 64 -17.12 -7.07 -28.31
CA THR A 64 -17.67 -8.17 -27.49
C THR A 64 -18.23 -7.72 -26.15
N PHE A 65 -17.66 -6.72 -25.48
CA PHE A 65 -18.22 -6.21 -24.22
C PHE A 65 -19.52 -5.43 -24.47
N GLN A 66 -19.59 -4.70 -25.59
CA GLN A 66 -20.81 -3.99 -25.97
C GLN A 66 -21.94 -4.96 -26.30
N GLU A 67 -21.67 -6.02 -27.07
CA GLU A 67 -22.65 -7.06 -27.46
C GLU A 67 -23.36 -7.73 -26.27
N TYR A 68 -22.69 -7.89 -25.12
CA TYR A 68 -23.30 -8.49 -23.91
C TYR A 68 -23.89 -7.47 -22.92
N PHE A 69 -23.52 -6.19 -23.02
CA PHE A 69 -23.88 -5.13 -22.07
C PHE A 69 -24.41 -3.87 -22.76
N ASP A 70 -25.17 -4.03 -23.85
CA ASP A 70 -25.66 -2.96 -24.73
C ASP A 70 -26.31 -1.76 -23.98
N ASP A 71 -26.93 -2.01 -22.82
CA ASP A 71 -27.58 -0.96 -21.99
C ASP A 71 -26.64 -0.23 -21.04
N VAL A 72 -25.40 -0.68 -20.85
CA VAL A 72 -24.40 -0.07 -19.94
C VAL A 72 -23.43 0.80 -20.74
N ILE A 73 -23.91 1.99 -21.12
CA ILE A 73 -23.10 2.99 -21.81
C ILE A 73 -22.21 3.72 -20.80
N PHE A 74 -20.97 3.25 -20.58
CA PHE A 74 -19.93 4.05 -19.95
C PHE A 74 -19.43 5.11 -20.94
N SER A 75 -20.04 6.29 -20.95
CA SER A 75 -19.90 7.30 -22.01
C SER A 75 -18.74 8.28 -21.86
N SER A 76 -18.03 8.32 -20.74
CA SER A 76 -17.04 9.37 -20.50
C SER A 76 -15.61 8.92 -20.81
N ASN A 77 -15.07 9.37 -21.95
CA ASN A 77 -13.62 9.44 -22.13
C ASN A 77 -13.02 10.30 -21.02
N TYR A 78 -11.90 9.88 -20.44
CA TYR A 78 -11.21 10.70 -19.47
C TYR A 78 -10.47 11.81 -20.21
N LYS A 79 -11.06 13.02 -20.18
CA LYS A 79 -10.47 14.24 -20.73
C LYS A 79 -10.46 15.31 -19.65
N ILE A 80 -9.34 15.99 -19.52
CA ILE A 80 -9.14 17.07 -18.56
C ILE A 80 -8.92 18.35 -19.35
N ASP A 81 -9.54 19.44 -18.91
CA ASP A 81 -9.27 20.79 -19.39
C ASP A 81 -7.91 21.31 -18.90
N GLU A 82 -7.33 22.25 -19.64
CA GLU A 82 -6.00 22.80 -19.41
C GLU A 82 -5.83 23.40 -18.00
N PRO A 83 -6.78 24.20 -17.46
CA PRO A 83 -6.68 24.72 -16.10
C PRO A 83 -6.71 23.62 -15.03
N MET A 84 -7.56 22.60 -15.20
CA MET A 84 -7.65 21.49 -14.26
C MET A 84 -6.39 20.62 -14.29
N PHE A 85 -5.80 20.40 -15.47
CA PHE A 85 -4.50 19.74 -15.59
C PHE A 85 -3.42 20.46 -14.77
N ILE A 86 -3.38 21.80 -14.82
CA ILE A 86 -2.45 22.61 -14.03
C ILE A 86 -2.67 22.38 -12.52
N ILE A 87 -3.91 22.52 -12.07
CA ILE A 87 -4.28 22.40 -10.65
C ILE A 87 -3.94 21.00 -10.12
N ILE A 88 -4.34 19.94 -10.82
CA ILE A 88 -4.06 18.55 -10.43
C ILE A 88 -2.56 18.31 -10.38
N THR A 89 -1.80 18.76 -11.39
CA THR A 89 -0.34 18.60 -11.43
C THR A 89 0.31 19.25 -10.21
N ILE A 90 -0.08 20.47 -9.86
CA ILE A 90 0.47 21.18 -8.70
C ILE A 90 0.13 20.44 -7.41
N ILE A 91 -1.14 20.16 -7.15
CA ILE A 91 -1.57 19.52 -5.90
C ILE A 91 -0.89 18.16 -5.72
N PHE A 92 -0.93 17.33 -6.76
CA PHE A 92 -0.41 15.97 -6.71
C PHE A 92 1.09 15.94 -6.45
N ASN A 93 1.86 16.78 -7.14
CA ASN A 93 3.32 16.81 -6.98
C ASN A 93 3.76 17.53 -5.69
N VAL A 94 3.00 18.51 -5.17
CA VAL A 94 3.28 19.10 -3.85
C VAL A 94 3.11 18.06 -2.74
N ILE A 95 2.04 17.26 -2.78
CA ILE A 95 1.82 16.17 -1.82
C ILE A 95 2.92 15.12 -1.96
N GLY A 96 3.23 14.71 -3.19
CA GLY A 96 4.32 13.76 -3.48
C GLY A 96 5.68 14.23 -2.94
N ALA A 97 6.02 15.50 -3.16
CA ALA A 97 7.25 16.11 -2.63
C ALA A 97 7.27 16.15 -1.09
N TYR A 98 6.13 16.45 -0.45
CA TYR A 98 6.01 16.38 1.01
C TYR A 98 6.29 14.97 1.53
N VAL A 99 5.67 13.95 0.95
CA VAL A 99 5.88 12.55 1.36
C VAL A 99 7.32 12.11 1.12
N LEU A 100 7.90 12.44 -0.04
CA LEU A 100 9.31 12.16 -0.33
C LEU A 100 10.23 12.78 0.71
N SER A 101 10.01 14.07 1.02
CA SER A 101 10.80 14.82 2.01
C SER A 101 10.67 14.22 3.41
N GLU A 102 9.50 13.73 3.80
CA GLU A 102 9.26 13.04 5.08
C GLU A 102 10.00 11.69 5.13
N LEU A 103 9.96 10.90 4.06
CA LEU A 103 10.68 9.63 3.99
C LEU A 103 12.20 9.87 4.12
N VAL A 104 12.74 10.86 3.40
CA VAL A 104 14.15 11.25 3.46
C VAL A 104 14.54 11.70 4.88
N LYS A 105 13.74 12.59 5.50
CA LYS A 105 13.96 13.01 6.90
C LYS A 105 14.02 11.79 7.82
N ARG A 106 13.04 10.91 7.77
CA ARG A 106 12.96 9.75 8.68
C ARG A 106 14.10 8.75 8.46
N ARG A 107 14.61 8.63 7.22
CA ARG A 107 15.80 7.84 6.91
C ARG A 107 17.07 8.45 7.51
N LEU A 108 17.24 9.78 7.38
CA LEU A 108 18.38 10.50 7.95
C LEU A 108 18.35 10.54 9.48
N ASN A 109 17.15 10.57 10.08
CA ASN A 109 16.93 10.43 11.51
C ASN A 109 17.31 9.03 12.03
N ASP A 110 17.27 7.99 11.18
CA ASP A 110 17.76 6.65 11.55
C ASP A 110 19.29 6.53 11.44
N TYR A 111 19.90 7.27 10.51
CA TYR A 111 21.35 7.32 10.33
C TYR A 111 22.04 8.16 11.41
N SER A 112 21.52 9.36 11.70
CA SER A 112 22.16 10.35 12.58
C SER A 112 21.31 10.68 13.82
N ASN A 113 21.96 11.06 14.92
CA ASN A 113 21.29 11.58 16.12
C ASN A 113 21.03 13.10 16.04
N THR A 114 21.16 13.70 14.86
CA THR A 114 21.12 15.15 14.67
C THR A 114 19.81 15.57 14.01
N ARG A 115 19.57 16.89 13.91
CA ARG A 115 18.41 17.45 13.19
C ARG A 115 18.66 17.65 11.70
N ILE A 116 19.72 17.06 11.13
CA ILE A 116 20.07 17.18 9.70
C ILE A 116 18.89 16.80 8.79
N GLY A 117 18.11 15.78 9.17
CA GLY A 117 16.93 15.36 8.41
C GLY A 117 15.87 16.48 8.23
N GLN A 118 15.70 17.35 9.23
CA GLN A 118 14.74 18.47 9.15
C GLN A 118 15.21 19.55 8.17
N TYR A 119 16.50 19.89 8.18
CA TYR A 119 17.05 20.86 7.24
C TYR A 119 16.98 20.34 5.80
N ILE A 120 17.33 19.07 5.58
CA ILE A 120 17.25 18.44 4.24
C ILE A 120 15.79 18.38 3.77
N GLN A 121 14.82 18.11 4.66
CA GLN A 121 13.40 18.17 4.33
C GLN A 121 13.01 19.55 3.77
N CYS A 122 13.39 20.62 4.45
CA CYS A 122 13.10 21.99 3.99
C CYS A 122 13.75 22.29 2.64
N CYS A 123 14.99 21.85 2.41
CA CYS A 123 15.68 22.04 1.14
C CYS A 123 14.97 21.31 -0.02
N ILE A 124 14.58 20.05 0.19
CA ILE A 124 13.83 19.25 -0.80
C ILE A 124 12.52 19.94 -1.17
N LEU A 125 11.76 20.41 -0.16
CA LEU A 125 10.49 21.07 -0.39
C LEU A 125 10.65 22.39 -1.13
N ALA A 126 11.60 23.23 -0.71
CA ALA A 126 11.87 24.51 -1.38
C ALA A 126 12.30 24.31 -2.84
N PHE A 127 13.13 23.30 -3.10
CA PHE A 127 13.56 22.95 -4.45
C PHE A 127 12.40 22.47 -5.33
N ASN A 128 11.56 21.56 -4.83
CA ASN A 128 10.39 21.06 -5.54
C ASN A 128 9.36 22.17 -5.84
N ILE A 129 9.09 23.05 -4.87
CA ILE A 129 8.22 24.21 -5.07
C ILE A 129 8.83 25.14 -6.14
N GLY A 130 10.13 25.38 -6.11
CA GLY A 130 10.83 26.18 -7.12
C GLY A 130 10.69 25.61 -8.54
N ILE A 131 10.88 24.29 -8.70
CA ILE A 131 10.68 23.60 -9.98
C ILE A 131 9.23 23.72 -10.46
N LEU A 132 8.25 23.53 -9.56
CA LEU A 132 6.83 23.66 -9.90
C LEU A 132 6.46 25.09 -10.29
N CYS A 133 7.00 26.11 -9.60
CA CYS A 133 6.81 27.51 -9.98
C CYS A 133 7.42 27.81 -11.36
N TYR A 134 8.61 27.30 -11.65
CA TYR A 134 9.24 27.43 -12.97
C TYR A 134 8.42 26.74 -14.06
N TRP A 135 7.94 25.53 -13.80
CA TRP A 135 7.05 24.83 -14.73
C TRP A 135 5.76 25.64 -14.95
N GLY A 136 5.09 26.07 -13.88
CA GLY A 136 3.83 26.82 -13.95
C GLY A 136 3.95 28.17 -14.66
N TYR A 137 5.07 28.87 -14.48
CA TYR A 137 5.37 30.11 -15.21
C TYR A 137 5.42 29.92 -16.73
N ASN A 138 5.82 28.73 -17.18
CA ASN A 138 5.91 28.40 -18.60
C ASN A 138 4.64 27.73 -19.16
N GLN A 139 3.57 27.61 -18.36
CA GLN A 139 2.27 27.10 -18.82
C GLN A 139 1.30 28.24 -19.13
N SER A 140 0.35 27.99 -20.02
CA SER A 140 -0.77 28.89 -20.27
C SER A 140 -2.10 28.17 -20.03
N PHE A 141 -3.15 28.93 -19.69
CA PHE A 141 -4.46 28.36 -19.42
C PHE A 141 -5.18 27.85 -20.68
N ASP A 142 -4.74 28.27 -21.87
CA ASP A 142 -5.34 27.86 -23.14
C ASP A 142 -4.51 26.78 -23.85
N HIS A 143 -3.23 26.65 -23.50
CA HIS A 143 -2.32 25.70 -24.12
C HIS A 143 -1.24 25.21 -23.14
N ILE A 144 -1.14 23.90 -22.99
CA ILE A 144 -0.13 23.26 -22.15
C ILE A 144 1.09 22.87 -22.98
N ASN A 145 2.25 23.33 -22.53
CA ASN A 145 3.53 22.93 -23.11
C ASN A 145 3.95 21.56 -22.56
N ILE A 146 3.65 20.53 -23.35
CA ILE A 146 3.93 19.13 -23.02
C ILE A 146 5.44 18.87 -22.84
N SER A 147 6.31 19.51 -23.63
CA SER A 147 7.76 19.30 -23.52
C SER A 147 8.31 19.78 -22.17
N ILE A 148 7.83 20.93 -21.69
CA ILE A 148 8.21 21.46 -20.38
C ILE A 148 7.67 20.57 -19.25
N THR A 149 6.47 20.01 -19.42
CA THR A 149 5.89 19.01 -18.50
C THR A 149 6.71 17.72 -18.46
N PHE A 150 7.20 17.21 -19.59
CA PHE A 150 8.09 16.06 -19.60
C PHE A 150 9.40 16.34 -18.85
N ASN A 151 9.97 17.54 -19.02
CA ASN A 151 11.16 17.94 -18.27
C ASN A 151 10.89 17.96 -16.75
N LEU A 152 9.73 18.47 -16.30
CA LEU A 152 9.30 18.40 -14.90
C LEU A 152 9.31 16.95 -14.38
N TYR A 153 8.72 16.01 -15.12
CA TYR A 153 8.71 14.60 -14.73
C TYR A 153 10.11 13.99 -14.71
N SER A 154 10.99 14.35 -15.66
CA SER A 154 12.39 13.94 -15.63
C SER A 154 13.12 14.48 -14.38
N TYR A 155 12.86 15.71 -13.93
CA TYR A 155 13.43 16.21 -12.68
C TYR A 155 13.01 15.37 -11.47
N PHE A 156 11.71 15.07 -11.34
CA PHE A 156 11.23 14.20 -10.27
C PHE A 156 11.83 12.79 -10.35
N PHE A 157 12.12 12.29 -11.55
CA PHE A 157 12.81 11.00 -11.75
C PHE A 157 14.17 10.99 -11.08
N TYR A 158 15.00 11.96 -11.44
CA TYR A 158 16.36 12.03 -10.93
C TYR A 158 16.38 12.30 -9.42
N GLU A 159 15.43 13.07 -8.89
CA GLU A 159 15.29 13.26 -7.45
C GLU A 159 14.97 11.95 -6.70
N HIS A 160 14.08 11.11 -7.25
CA HIS A 160 13.78 9.80 -6.68
C HIS A 160 14.99 8.86 -6.73
N ILE A 161 15.72 8.83 -7.84
CA ILE A 161 16.95 8.05 -7.97
C ILE A 161 18.00 8.51 -6.96
N LEU A 162 18.19 9.82 -6.80
CA LEU A 162 19.11 10.38 -5.81
C LEU A 162 18.71 9.98 -4.38
N SER A 163 17.41 10.06 -4.07
CA SER A 163 16.86 9.66 -2.78
C SER A 163 17.09 8.18 -2.48
N LEU A 164 17.02 7.31 -3.49
CA LEU A 164 17.26 5.87 -3.35
C LEU A 164 18.67 5.54 -2.82
N LEU A 165 19.67 6.39 -3.09
CA LEU A 165 21.03 6.21 -2.57
C LEU A 165 21.09 6.24 -1.03
N LEU A 166 20.12 6.87 -0.35
CA LEU A 166 20.06 6.89 1.13
C LEU A 166 19.76 5.51 1.75
N VAL A 167 19.34 4.52 0.94
CA VAL A 167 19.23 3.12 1.36
C VAL A 167 20.60 2.54 1.76
N LEU A 168 21.68 3.00 1.12
CA LEU A 168 23.04 2.52 1.36
C LEU A 168 23.61 2.97 2.71
N LEU A 169 23.06 4.04 3.30
CA LEU A 169 23.48 4.53 4.61
C LEU A 169 23.20 3.47 5.69
N PRO A 170 24.15 3.20 6.61
CA PRO A 170 23.93 2.24 7.70
C PRO A 170 22.88 2.77 8.70
N SER A 171 22.18 1.86 9.37
CA SER A 171 21.26 2.23 10.46
C SER A 171 22.02 2.35 11.78
N ASN A 172 21.69 3.36 12.60
CA ASN A 172 22.26 3.48 13.94
C ASN A 172 21.67 2.39 14.87
N LYS A 173 22.54 1.60 15.51
CA LYS A 173 22.10 0.50 16.39
C LYS A 173 21.62 0.95 17.77
N LYS A 174 21.97 2.17 18.20
CA LYS A 174 21.55 2.73 19.48
C LYS A 174 20.25 3.53 19.33
N GLU A 175 19.53 3.68 20.44
CA GLU A 175 18.44 4.65 20.53
C GLU A 175 18.97 6.08 20.31
N ASN A 176 18.11 6.93 19.78
CA ASN A 176 18.46 8.31 19.48
C ASN A 176 17.24 9.22 19.77
N ILE A 177 17.40 10.53 19.60
CA ILE A 177 16.33 11.52 19.89
C ILE A 177 15.05 11.31 19.06
N HIS A 178 15.14 10.55 17.96
CA HIS A 178 14.05 10.33 17.00
C HIS A 178 13.36 8.97 17.18
N GLY A 179 13.84 8.13 18.10
CA GLY A 179 13.23 6.85 18.46
C GLY A 179 14.21 5.69 18.62
N LEU A 180 13.64 4.50 18.73
CA LEU A 180 14.36 3.24 18.97
C LEU A 180 14.99 2.67 17.69
N SER A 181 16.02 1.87 17.85
CA SER A 181 16.70 1.19 16.73
C SER A 181 15.94 -0.04 16.25
N ASN A 182 16.35 -0.57 15.09
CA ASN A 182 15.82 -1.81 14.49
C ASN A 182 14.31 -1.81 14.20
N GLY A 183 13.68 -0.64 14.13
CA GLY A 183 12.25 -0.53 13.84
C GLY A 183 11.34 -0.83 15.03
N ASN A 184 11.90 -0.98 16.24
CA ASN A 184 11.13 -1.04 17.48
C ASN A 184 10.41 0.28 17.72
N GLN A 185 9.28 0.23 18.42
CA GLN A 185 8.42 1.38 18.61
C GLN A 185 8.24 1.70 20.09
N LYS A 186 8.33 2.99 20.42
CA LYS A 186 7.89 3.51 21.71
C LYS A 186 6.40 3.86 21.63
N SER A 187 5.63 3.38 22.59
CA SER A 187 4.20 3.62 22.72
C SER A 187 3.92 4.01 24.17
N ASP A 188 3.90 5.31 24.45
CA ASP A 188 3.83 5.88 25.81
C ASP A 188 4.87 5.23 26.76
N ASP A 189 4.39 4.46 27.73
CA ASP A 189 5.16 3.77 28.76
C ASP A 189 5.66 2.39 28.32
N TYR A 190 5.33 1.96 27.10
CA TYR A 190 5.67 0.64 26.59
C TYR A 190 6.64 0.73 25.43
N ILE A 191 7.49 -0.29 25.33
CA ILE A 191 8.36 -0.54 24.18
C ILE A 191 7.85 -1.79 23.47
N ILE A 192 7.56 -1.64 22.19
CA ILE A 192 7.08 -2.71 21.32
C ILE A 192 8.26 -3.22 20.49
N PHE A 193 8.61 -4.48 20.70
CA PHE A 193 9.63 -5.19 19.95
C PHE A 193 8.97 -6.00 18.83
N PHE A 194 9.53 -5.88 17.64
CA PHE A 194 9.07 -6.62 16.47
C PHE A 194 10.01 -7.78 16.16
N GLU A 195 9.45 -8.84 15.58
CA GLU A 195 10.27 -9.95 15.09
C GLU A 195 11.25 -9.48 14.00
N PRO A 196 12.49 -9.99 13.98
CA PRO A 196 13.41 -9.72 12.90
C PRO A 196 12.85 -10.28 11.59
N PHE A 197 13.05 -9.57 10.48
CA PHE A 197 12.62 -10.01 9.15
C PHE A 197 13.19 -11.38 8.75
N TYR A 198 14.37 -11.72 9.27
CA TYR A 198 14.98 -13.04 9.17
C TYR A 198 15.13 -13.61 10.57
N SER A 199 14.36 -14.65 10.89
CA SER A 199 14.72 -15.55 11.97
C SER A 199 15.73 -16.54 11.39
N PRO A 200 17.00 -16.57 11.84
CA PRO A 200 17.86 -17.68 11.48
C PRO A 200 17.19 -18.95 11.97
N SER A 201 16.89 -19.89 11.07
CA SER A 201 16.29 -21.16 11.44
C SER A 201 17.12 -21.77 12.56
N LYS A 202 16.48 -21.98 13.72
CA LYS A 202 17.14 -22.64 14.86
C LYS A 202 17.22 -24.16 14.67
N THR A 203 16.73 -24.66 13.55
CA THR A 203 16.62 -26.08 13.22
C THR A 203 17.65 -26.43 12.16
N THR A 204 18.65 -27.23 12.54
CA THR A 204 19.65 -27.88 11.67
C THR A 204 19.06 -29.02 10.82
N GLU A 205 17.77 -28.95 10.50
CA GLU A 205 17.12 -29.87 9.58
C GLU A 205 16.95 -29.16 8.24
N LYS A 206 17.20 -29.86 7.14
CA LYS A 206 16.90 -29.35 5.80
C LYS A 206 15.39 -29.03 5.76
N GLU A 207 15.01 -27.79 6.01
CA GLU A 207 13.65 -27.32 5.78
C GLU A 207 13.30 -27.66 4.33
N ASP A 208 12.20 -28.39 4.13
CA ASP A 208 11.69 -28.66 2.80
C ASP A 208 11.47 -27.32 2.10
N TYR A 209 11.90 -27.21 0.84
CA TYR A 209 11.85 -25.96 0.08
C TYR A 209 10.44 -25.30 0.10
N TRP A 210 9.41 -26.14 0.15
CA TRP A 210 8.02 -25.73 0.23
C TRP A 210 7.60 -25.16 1.60
N ASP A 211 8.23 -25.61 2.70
CA ASP A 211 8.04 -25.07 4.05
C ASP A 211 8.77 -23.73 4.20
N ALA A 212 9.97 -23.61 3.65
CA ALA A 212 10.76 -22.36 3.66
C ALA A 212 10.03 -21.21 2.93
N ILE A 213 9.29 -21.53 1.86
CA ILE A 213 8.48 -20.57 1.12
C ILE A 213 7.07 -20.42 1.73
N GLY A 214 6.67 -21.33 2.62
CA GLY A 214 5.39 -21.33 3.33
C GLY A 214 4.22 -21.85 2.49
N LEU A 215 4.48 -22.49 1.34
CA LEU A 215 3.45 -23.06 0.48
C LEU A 215 2.71 -24.22 1.17
N SER A 216 3.38 -24.98 2.03
CA SER A 216 2.76 -26.08 2.79
C SER A 216 1.57 -25.62 3.64
N HIS A 217 1.61 -24.39 4.15
CA HIS A 217 0.55 -23.78 4.96
C HIS A 217 -0.55 -23.08 4.14
N SER A 218 -0.52 -23.17 2.82
CA SER A 218 -1.43 -22.43 1.95
C SER A 218 -2.89 -22.86 2.06
N ILE A 219 -3.15 -24.16 2.18
CA ILE A 219 -4.50 -24.70 2.40
C ILE A 219 -5.04 -24.28 3.77
N ASP A 220 -4.19 -24.30 4.80
CA ASP A 220 -4.57 -23.87 6.14
C ASP A 220 -4.84 -22.36 6.20
N SER A 221 -4.03 -21.58 5.47
CA SER A 221 -4.23 -20.14 5.28
C SER A 221 -5.55 -19.85 4.59
N PHE A 222 -5.88 -20.60 3.53
CA PHE A 222 -7.17 -20.52 2.86
C PHE A 222 -8.33 -20.84 3.81
N LYS A 223 -8.28 -21.97 4.54
CA LYS A 223 -9.33 -22.35 5.51
C LYS A 223 -9.47 -21.30 6.61
N ALA A 224 -8.36 -20.79 7.13
CA ALA A 224 -8.37 -19.76 8.15
C ALA A 224 -9.04 -18.48 7.64
N MET A 225 -8.66 -18.00 6.45
CA MET A 225 -9.12 -16.75 5.89
C MET A 225 -10.57 -16.80 5.40
N PHE A 226 -10.95 -17.85 4.67
CA PHE A 226 -12.22 -17.91 3.95
C PHE A 226 -13.33 -18.69 4.68
N ILE A 227 -12.99 -19.51 5.68
CA ILE A 227 -13.95 -20.39 6.38
C ILE A 227 -13.98 -20.05 7.87
N ASN A 228 -12.86 -20.23 8.57
CA ASN A 228 -12.85 -20.26 10.04
C ASN A 228 -12.94 -18.87 10.67
N LYS A 229 -12.22 -17.88 10.11
CA LYS A 229 -12.06 -16.54 10.71
C LYS A 229 -12.59 -15.42 9.81
N LEU A 230 -13.57 -15.73 8.97
CA LEU A 230 -14.13 -14.78 8.01
C LEU A 230 -14.74 -13.56 8.71
N PHE A 231 -15.47 -13.75 9.81
CA PHE A 231 -16.13 -12.68 10.58
C PHE A 231 -15.48 -12.41 11.95
N ASP A 232 -14.26 -12.91 12.15
CA ASP A 232 -13.50 -12.66 13.36
C ASP A 232 -12.54 -11.49 13.16
N TYR A 233 -12.76 -10.44 13.94
CA TYR A 233 -11.98 -9.20 13.90
C TYR A 233 -11.17 -8.96 15.17
N ARG A 234 -11.12 -9.92 16.11
CA ARG A 234 -10.37 -9.74 17.38
C ARG A 234 -9.06 -10.50 17.40
N THR A 235 -8.96 -11.55 16.60
CA THR A 235 -7.75 -12.36 16.54
C THR A 235 -6.67 -11.72 15.67
N ARG A 236 -5.46 -12.29 15.70
CA ARG A 236 -4.34 -11.88 14.87
C ARG A 236 -4.25 -12.76 13.63
N ALA A 237 -3.66 -12.21 12.56
CA ALA A 237 -3.37 -12.93 11.33
C ALA A 237 -1.89 -12.80 10.98
N LYS A 238 -1.26 -13.94 10.64
CA LYS A 238 0.13 -13.97 10.17
C LYS A 238 0.22 -13.41 8.75
N ARG A 239 1.40 -12.90 8.36
CA ARG A 239 1.63 -12.41 6.98
C ARG A 239 1.40 -13.50 5.91
N GLN A 240 1.82 -14.73 6.21
CA GLN A 240 1.64 -15.87 5.31
C GLN A 240 0.16 -16.17 5.04
N GLU A 241 -0.73 -15.97 6.04
CA GLU A 241 -2.17 -16.16 5.85
C GLU A 241 -2.72 -15.23 4.76
N LEU A 242 -2.21 -13.98 4.70
CA LEU A 242 -2.62 -12.99 3.72
C LEU A 242 -2.17 -13.37 2.31
N TYR A 243 -0.90 -13.75 2.11
CA TYR A 243 -0.39 -14.10 0.78
C TYR A 243 -0.97 -15.41 0.26
N TRP A 244 -0.83 -16.47 1.06
CA TRP A 244 -1.18 -17.80 0.60
C TRP A 244 -2.69 -18.04 0.56
N GLY A 245 -3.45 -17.38 1.44
CA GLY A 245 -4.91 -17.39 1.36
C GLY A 245 -5.40 -16.83 0.03
N VAL A 246 -4.92 -15.64 -0.35
CA VAL A 246 -5.27 -14.98 -1.62
C VAL A 246 -4.87 -15.82 -2.83
N VAL A 247 -3.63 -16.34 -2.85
CA VAL A 247 -3.13 -17.18 -3.95
C VAL A 247 -3.97 -18.44 -4.10
N MET A 248 -4.26 -19.15 -3.02
CA MET A 248 -5.08 -20.37 -3.07
C MET A 248 -6.51 -20.08 -3.52
N PHE A 249 -7.10 -18.98 -3.05
CA PHE A 249 -8.43 -18.58 -3.50
C PHE A 249 -8.47 -18.32 -5.00
N GLN A 250 -7.45 -17.65 -5.56
CA GLN A 250 -7.38 -17.38 -6.99
C GLN A 250 -7.25 -18.67 -7.80
N ILE A 251 -6.42 -19.61 -7.36
CA ILE A 251 -6.25 -20.92 -8.00
C ILE A 251 -7.56 -21.70 -7.98
N LEU A 252 -8.19 -21.83 -6.80
CA LEU A 252 -9.45 -22.56 -6.66
C LEU A 252 -10.57 -21.94 -7.49
N THR A 253 -10.75 -20.63 -7.41
CA THR A 253 -11.86 -19.93 -8.09
C THR A 253 -11.71 -19.98 -9.61
N ASN A 254 -10.47 -19.85 -10.12
CA ASN A 254 -10.22 -19.99 -11.55
C ASN A 254 -10.51 -21.42 -12.03
N ALA A 255 -10.01 -22.43 -11.31
CA ALA A 255 -10.26 -23.83 -11.65
C ALA A 255 -11.76 -24.18 -11.59
N LEU A 256 -12.45 -23.77 -10.52
CA LEU A 256 -13.88 -24.00 -10.32
C LEU A 256 -14.71 -23.32 -11.41
N ASN A 257 -14.44 -22.06 -11.73
CA ASN A 257 -15.22 -21.36 -12.76
C ASN A 257 -15.06 -22.00 -14.14
N SER A 258 -13.85 -22.45 -14.52
CA SER A 258 -13.66 -23.17 -15.78
C SER A 258 -14.43 -24.49 -15.82
N VAL A 259 -14.44 -25.24 -14.72
CA VAL A 259 -15.20 -26.50 -14.62
C VAL A 259 -16.71 -26.24 -14.66
N LEU A 260 -17.19 -25.25 -13.90
CA LEU A 260 -18.61 -24.88 -13.88
C LEU A 260 -19.08 -24.38 -15.24
N PHE A 261 -18.28 -23.54 -15.93
CA PHE A 261 -18.56 -23.09 -17.29
C PHE A 261 -18.76 -24.27 -18.25
N PHE A 262 -17.85 -25.25 -18.21
CA PHE A 262 -17.97 -26.47 -19.03
C PHE A 262 -19.29 -27.20 -18.75
N PHE A 263 -19.70 -27.35 -17.49
CA PHE A 263 -21.00 -27.98 -17.19
C PHE A 263 -22.19 -27.15 -17.68
N TYR A 264 -22.15 -25.83 -17.52
CA TYR A 264 -23.25 -24.97 -17.97
C TYR A 264 -23.41 -24.97 -19.48
N GLU A 265 -22.31 -24.97 -20.24
CA GLU A 265 -22.34 -25.06 -21.70
C GLU A 265 -22.92 -26.40 -22.19
N ASN A 266 -22.70 -27.50 -21.47
CA ASN A 266 -23.22 -28.80 -21.85
C ASN A 266 -24.69 -29.03 -21.44
N ILE A 267 -25.18 -28.34 -20.41
CA ILE A 267 -26.54 -28.50 -19.87
C ILE A 267 -27.50 -27.45 -20.46
N PHE A 268 -27.00 -26.23 -20.69
CA PHE A 268 -27.75 -25.08 -21.19
C PHE A 268 -27.13 -24.56 -22.50
N ASN A 269 -27.63 -23.41 -23.00
CA ASN A 269 -27.04 -22.76 -24.15
C ASN A 269 -25.82 -21.90 -23.73
N ILE A 270 -24.96 -21.57 -24.70
CA ILE A 270 -23.73 -20.81 -24.45
C ILE A 270 -23.99 -19.44 -23.80
N GLU A 271 -25.04 -18.72 -24.23
CA GLU A 271 -25.43 -17.43 -23.66
C GLU A 271 -25.78 -17.54 -22.16
N THR A 272 -26.58 -18.55 -21.80
CA THR A 272 -26.94 -18.82 -20.41
C THR A 272 -25.74 -19.27 -19.57
N ALA A 273 -24.79 -20.01 -20.14
CA ALA A 273 -23.57 -20.43 -19.47
C ALA A 273 -22.63 -19.25 -19.16
N ILE A 274 -22.53 -18.29 -20.08
CA ILE A 274 -21.76 -17.05 -19.89
C ILE A 274 -22.35 -16.24 -18.73
N VAL A 275 -23.67 -15.98 -18.76
CA VAL A 275 -24.34 -15.20 -17.72
C VAL A 275 -24.20 -15.86 -16.34
N ALA A 276 -24.44 -17.17 -16.24
CA ALA A 276 -24.29 -17.92 -15.00
C ALA A 276 -22.87 -17.84 -14.43
N SER A 277 -21.85 -17.98 -15.28
CA SER A 277 -20.44 -17.93 -14.88
C SER A 277 -20.03 -16.55 -14.39
N ILE A 278 -20.53 -15.47 -15.02
CA ILE A 278 -20.30 -14.10 -14.57
C ILE A 278 -20.91 -13.88 -13.17
N ILE A 279 -22.16 -14.31 -12.96
CA ILE A 279 -22.84 -14.16 -11.65
C ILE A 279 -22.06 -14.89 -10.55
N ILE A 280 -21.63 -16.12 -10.81
CA ILE A 280 -20.86 -16.93 -9.85
C ILE A 280 -19.50 -16.29 -9.57
N TYR A 281 -18.81 -15.80 -10.59
CA TYR A 281 -17.57 -15.05 -10.42
C TYR A 281 -17.77 -13.84 -9.50
N TRP A 282 -18.85 -13.06 -9.66
CA TRP A 282 -19.16 -11.94 -8.78
C TRP A 282 -19.45 -12.36 -7.33
N ILE A 283 -20.15 -13.48 -7.12
CA ILE A 283 -20.38 -14.03 -5.77
C ILE A 283 -19.06 -14.41 -5.11
N PHE A 284 -18.17 -15.10 -5.83
CA PHE A 284 -16.83 -15.41 -5.33
C PHE A 284 -16.02 -14.15 -5.05
N TRP A 285 -16.12 -13.14 -5.89
CA TRP A 285 -15.43 -11.86 -5.69
C TRP A 285 -15.92 -11.11 -4.44
N LEU A 286 -17.23 -11.11 -4.18
CA LEU A 286 -17.78 -10.55 -2.94
C LEU A 286 -17.28 -11.31 -1.70
N TRP A 287 -17.27 -12.65 -1.77
CA TRP A 287 -16.72 -13.48 -0.70
C TRP A 287 -15.24 -13.18 -0.45
N TYR A 288 -14.48 -13.02 -1.54
CA TYR A 288 -13.08 -12.63 -1.52
C TYR A 288 -12.85 -11.29 -0.85
N MET A 289 -13.64 -10.28 -1.21
CA MET A 289 -13.53 -8.95 -0.62
C MET A 289 -13.78 -8.99 0.90
N LEU A 290 -14.82 -9.69 1.35
CA LEU A 290 -15.11 -9.85 2.78
C LEU A 290 -13.96 -10.53 3.54
N ALA A 291 -13.41 -11.61 2.98
CA ALA A 291 -12.30 -12.33 3.57
C ALA A 291 -11.03 -11.47 3.67
N ASN A 292 -10.74 -10.68 2.63
CA ASN A 292 -9.59 -9.77 2.61
C ASN A 292 -9.74 -8.65 3.63
N ILE A 293 -10.94 -8.08 3.79
CA ILE A 293 -11.19 -7.05 4.79
C ILE A 293 -10.92 -7.61 6.20
N SER A 294 -11.50 -8.77 6.53
CA SER A 294 -11.28 -9.42 7.82
C SER A 294 -9.81 -9.76 8.08
N CYS A 295 -9.15 -10.40 7.11
CA CYS A 295 -7.74 -10.76 7.22
C CYS A 295 -6.86 -9.52 7.40
N THR A 296 -7.12 -8.45 6.65
CA THR A 296 -6.37 -7.18 6.73
C THR A 296 -6.54 -6.51 8.09
N VAL A 297 -7.76 -6.49 8.66
CA VAL A 297 -7.99 -5.95 10.01
C VAL A 297 -7.21 -6.74 11.06
N ARG A 298 -7.30 -8.08 11.04
CA ARG A 298 -6.54 -8.95 11.96
C ARG A 298 -5.03 -8.79 11.80
N ARG A 299 -4.59 -8.51 10.59
CA ARG A 299 -3.18 -8.25 10.27
C ARG A 299 -2.70 -6.90 10.81
N LEU A 300 -3.54 -5.86 10.72
CA LEU A 300 -3.25 -4.57 11.35
C LEU A 300 -3.13 -4.73 12.87
N HIS A 301 -4.05 -5.49 13.49
CA HIS A 301 -4.00 -5.79 14.93
C HIS A 301 -2.73 -6.54 15.33
N ASP A 302 -2.27 -7.47 14.51
CA ASP A 302 -1.02 -8.21 14.74
C ASP A 302 0.22 -7.29 14.76
N THR A 303 0.16 -6.14 14.08
CA THR A 303 1.21 -5.10 14.10
C THR A 303 0.98 -4.01 15.15
N GLY A 304 -0.06 -4.13 15.97
CA GLY A 304 -0.45 -3.15 16.99
C GLY A 304 -1.21 -1.95 16.45
N LEU A 305 -1.76 -2.04 15.23
CA LEU A 305 -2.50 -0.96 14.58
C LEU A 305 -4.01 -1.21 14.63
N SER A 306 -4.79 -0.13 14.57
CA SER A 306 -6.26 -0.20 14.49
C SER A 306 -6.73 -0.68 13.11
N GLY A 307 -7.86 -1.37 13.08
CA GLY A 307 -8.56 -1.77 11.86
C GLY A 307 -8.99 -0.58 10.99
N TYR A 308 -9.15 0.63 11.55
CA TYR A 308 -9.49 1.83 10.78
C TYR A 308 -8.43 2.25 9.77
N TRP A 309 -7.17 1.82 9.95
CA TRP A 309 -6.14 2.05 8.94
C TRP A 309 -6.52 1.46 7.59
N LEU A 310 -7.39 0.44 7.53
CA LEU A 310 -7.91 -0.12 6.28
C LEU A 310 -8.55 0.94 5.37
N VAL A 311 -9.28 1.91 5.93
CA VAL A 311 -9.95 2.98 5.14
C VAL A 311 -8.92 3.84 4.41
N THR A 312 -7.73 4.02 5.00
CA THR A 312 -6.67 4.82 4.38
C THR A 312 -6.04 4.18 3.14
N LEU A 313 -6.32 2.89 2.86
CA LEU A 313 -5.91 2.26 1.59
C LEU A 313 -6.54 2.94 0.37
N PHE A 314 -7.69 3.60 0.54
CA PHE A 314 -8.39 4.31 -0.52
C PHE A 314 -7.93 5.77 -0.68
N ILE A 315 -7.04 6.26 0.18
CA ILE A 315 -6.53 7.62 0.14
C ILE A 315 -5.11 7.58 -0.45
N PRO A 316 -4.88 8.15 -1.64
CA PRO A 316 -3.55 8.21 -2.25
C PRO A 316 -2.52 8.81 -1.28
N PHE A 317 -1.27 8.38 -1.43
CA PHE A 317 -0.11 8.70 -0.57
C PHE A 317 -0.18 8.14 0.87
N ILE A 318 -1.35 8.12 1.51
CA ILE A 318 -1.54 7.56 2.86
C ILE A 318 -1.63 6.03 2.77
N ASN A 319 -2.22 5.51 1.69
CA ASN A 319 -2.25 4.10 1.33
C ASN A 319 -0.87 3.42 1.41
N ILE A 320 0.22 4.11 1.04
CA ILE A 320 1.60 3.61 1.12
C ILE A 320 1.93 3.13 2.54
N TYR A 321 1.57 3.93 3.55
CA TYR A 321 1.81 3.58 4.95
C TYR A 321 1.05 2.32 5.31
N THR A 322 -0.25 2.24 5.01
CA THR A 322 -1.08 1.09 5.38
C THR A 322 -0.68 -0.17 4.62
N LEU A 323 -0.37 -0.07 3.32
CA LEU A 323 0.16 -1.18 2.52
C LEU A 323 1.45 -1.73 3.12
N TYR A 324 2.37 -0.85 3.54
CA TYR A 324 3.59 -1.29 4.21
C TYR A 324 3.28 -2.03 5.51
N MET A 325 2.35 -1.52 6.31
CA MET A 325 1.98 -2.11 7.59
C MET A 325 1.33 -3.50 7.44
N THR A 326 0.45 -3.67 6.45
CA THR A 326 -0.25 -4.93 6.22
C THR A 326 0.68 -6.00 5.63
N VAL A 327 1.42 -5.63 4.58
CA VAL A 327 2.25 -6.54 3.76
C VAL A 327 3.60 -6.81 4.45
N PHE A 328 4.32 -5.77 4.85
CA PHE A 328 5.74 -5.87 5.16
C PHE A 328 6.10 -5.77 6.65
N LYS A 329 5.31 -5.14 7.52
CA LYS A 329 5.74 -4.95 8.92
C LYS A 329 5.74 -6.25 9.75
N PRO A 330 6.68 -6.52 10.68
CA PRO A 330 6.64 -7.75 11.48
C PRO A 330 5.51 -7.80 12.50
N SER A 331 5.18 -9.02 12.93
CA SER A 331 4.37 -9.26 14.11
C SER A 331 5.07 -8.74 15.35
N ILE A 332 4.28 -8.37 16.35
CA ILE A 332 4.80 -8.00 17.68
C ILE A 332 5.37 -9.26 18.33
N HIS A 333 6.63 -9.19 18.75
CA HIS A 333 7.32 -10.25 19.49
C HIS A 333 7.09 -10.12 20.99
N SER A 334 7.37 -8.94 21.55
CA SER A 334 7.20 -8.65 22.98
C SER A 334 6.85 -7.19 23.22
N VAL A 335 6.24 -6.94 24.37
CA VAL A 335 5.89 -5.60 24.84
C VAL A 335 6.41 -5.48 26.26
N ASP A 336 7.39 -4.59 26.45
CA ASP A 336 8.04 -4.39 27.74
C ASP A 336 7.72 -2.99 28.28
N LEU A 337 7.73 -2.84 29.60
CA LEU A 337 7.64 -1.53 30.23
C LEU A 337 8.92 -0.74 29.98
N ASN A 338 8.76 0.54 29.64
CA ASN A 338 9.88 1.44 29.42
C ASN A 338 10.59 1.68 30.78
N PRO A 339 11.88 1.33 30.91
CA PRO A 339 12.59 1.35 32.19
C PRO A 339 12.78 2.75 32.80
N ILE A 340 12.43 3.82 32.08
CA ILE A 340 12.43 5.19 32.60
C ILE A 340 11.23 5.43 33.54
N ASN A 341 10.16 4.63 33.41
CA ASN A 341 8.92 4.74 34.19
C ASN A 341 8.68 3.52 35.11
N ALA A 342 9.68 2.64 35.27
CA ALA A 342 9.71 1.54 36.24
C ALA A 342 10.65 1.91 37.39
#